data_AF-A0A2V8C725-F1
#
_entry.id   AF-A0A2V8C725-F1
#
_cell.length_a   1.000
_cell.length_b   1.000
_cell.length_c   1.000
_cell.angle_alpha   90.00
_cell.angle_beta   90.00
_cell.angle_gamma   90.00
#
_symmetry.space_group_name_H-M   'P 1'
#
loop_
_entity.id
_entity.type
_entity.pdbx_description
1 polymer ?
#
loop_
_entity_poly.entity_id
_entity_poly.type
_entity_poly.pdbx_seq_one_letter_code
_entity_poly.pdbx_strand_id
1 'polypeptide(L)' 'MHAFVTKDVGAYVIDCHEIAVVTQGKTIDEALANLMEAVTLHLEGEDLATLGLEGLKRIRVSYELPADVTAA' A
#
# COMPACT_ATOMS: atom_id res chain seq x y z
N MET A 1 0.34 6.45 7.74
CA MET A 1 -0.14 5.48 6.75
C MET A 1 1.01 4.65 6.24
N HIS A 2 0.85 3.34 6.33
CA HIS A 2 1.83 2.34 5.99
C HIS A 2 1.23 1.42 4.94
N ALA A 3 2.01 1.14 3.91
CA ALA A 3 1.62 0.17 2.90
C ALA A 3 2.71 -0.89 2.78
N PHE A 4 2.29 -2.14 2.67
CA PHE A 4 3.17 -3.29 2.60
C PHE A 4 3.14 -3.85 1.19
N VAL A 5 4.31 -3.96 0.57
CA VAL A 5 4.47 -4.57 -0.75
C VAL A 5 4.82 -6.03 -0.55
N THR A 6 4.01 -6.92 -1.11
CA THR A 6 4.35 -8.33 -1.26
C THR A 6 4.45 -8.67 -2.74
N LYS A 7 5.21 -9.70 -3.07
CA LYS A 7 5.24 -10.26 -4.42
C LYS A 7 4.51 -11.59 -4.39
N ASP A 8 3.39 -11.65 -5.09
CA ASP A 8 2.56 -12.85 -5.19
C ASP A 8 2.20 -13.14 -6.65
N VAL A 9 2.25 -14.41 -7.04
CA VAL A 9 1.95 -14.96 -8.40
C VAL A 9 2.20 -13.98 -9.56
N GLY A 10 3.43 -13.50 -9.70
CA GLY A 10 3.84 -12.66 -10.84
C GLY A 10 3.35 -11.20 -10.80
N ALA A 11 2.77 -10.74 -9.70
CA ALA A 11 2.38 -9.37 -9.46
C ALA A 11 3.00 -8.81 -8.17
N TYR A 12 3.07 -7.49 -8.08
CA TYR A 12 3.33 -6.75 -6.86
C TYR A 12 1.97 -6.35 -6.29
N VAL A 13 1.70 -6.76 -5.04
CA VAL A 13 0.50 -6.39 -4.30
C VAL A 13 0.90 -5.39 -3.23
N ILE A 14 0.16 -4.29 -3.12
CA ILE A 14 0.36 -3.28 -2.07
C ILE A 14 -0.89 -3.19 -1.22
N ASP A 15 -0.74 -3.48 0.07
CA ASP A 15 -1.82 -3.45 1.06
C ASP A 15 -1.63 -2.27 2.02
N CYS A 16 -2.60 -1.36 2.05
CA CYS A 16 -2.66 -0.18 2.91
C CYS A 16 -3.76 -0.36 3.95
N HIS A 17 -3.39 -0.91 5.10
CA HIS A 17 -4.34 -1.35 6.12
C HIS A 17 -5.12 -0.21 6.78
N GLU A 18 -4.55 0.98 6.93
CA GLU A 18 -5.24 2.08 7.63
C GLU A 18 -6.52 2.54 6.93
N ILE A 19 -6.67 2.28 5.63
CA ILE A 19 -7.85 2.68 4.84
C ILE A 19 -8.46 1.51 4.03
N ALA A 20 -8.06 0.27 4.35
CA ALA A 20 -8.52 -0.94 3.65
C ALA A 20 -8.40 -0.85 2.11
N VAL A 21 -7.30 -0.27 1.62
CA VAL A 21 -7.00 -0.18 0.18
C VAL A 21 -5.96 -1.22 -0.18
N VAL A 22 -6.27 -2.06 -1.17
CA VAL A 22 -5.35 -3.02 -1.75
C VAL A 22 -5.24 -2.77 -3.25
N THR A 23 -4.02 -2.69 -3.76
CA THR A 23 -3.75 -2.54 -5.19
C THR A 23 -2.75 -3.57 -5.67
N GLN A 24 -2.70 -3.78 -6.99
CA GLN A 24 -1.76 -4.71 -7.61
C GLN A 24 -1.23 -4.14 -8.93
N GLY A 25 -0.06 -4.60 -9.37
CA GLY A 25 0.54 -4.25 -10.65
C GLY A 25 1.56 -5.29 -11.10
N LYS A 26 1.87 -5.32 -12.40
CA LYS A 26 2.91 -6.21 -12.94
C LYS A 26 4.31 -5.73 -12.58
N THR A 27 4.47 -4.43 -12.37
CA THR A 27 5.69 -3.80 -11.85
C THR A 27 5.40 -3.08 -10.53
N ILE A 28 6.45 -2.83 -9.75
CA ILE A 28 6.31 -2.04 -8.51
C ILE A 28 5.83 -0.62 -8.81
N ASP A 29 6.29 0.00 -9.89
CA ASP A 29 5.88 1.35 -10.29
C ASP A 29 4.39 1.39 -10.65
N GLU A 30 3.88 0.38 -11.35
CA GLU A 30 2.45 0.25 -11.65
C GLU A 30 1.62 0.08 -10.37
N ALA A 31 2.06 -0.79 -9.46
CA ALA A 31 1.36 -1.00 -8.20
C ALA A 31 1.35 0.26 -7.31
N LEU A 32 2.44 1.04 -7.31
CA LEU A 32 2.55 2.33 -6.62
C LEU A 32 1.66 3.41 -7.25
N ALA A 33 1.58 3.46 -8.57
CA ALA A 33 0.67 4.38 -9.27
C ALA A 33 -0.79 4.06 -8.92
N ASN A 34 -1.15 2.77 -8.99
CA ASN A 34 -2.48 2.30 -8.61
C ASN A 34 -2.79 2.61 -7.13
N LEU A 35 -1.83 2.44 -6.22
CA LEU A 35 -2.00 2.82 -4.81
C LEU A 35 -2.32 4.30 -4.66
N MET A 36 -1.58 5.18 -5.35
CA MET A 36 -1.80 6.62 -5.27
C MET A 36 -3.20 7.02 -5.76
N GLU A 37 -3.64 6.44 -6.88
CA GLU A 37 -4.99 6.66 -7.42
C GLU A 37 -6.06 6.16 -6.44
N ALA A 38 -5.93 4.93 -5.94
CA ALA A 38 -6.90 4.32 -5.04
C ALA A 38 -7.00 5.07 -3.70
N VAL A 39 -5.86 5.51 -3.12
CA VAL A 39 -5.84 6.35 -1.92
C VAL A 39 -6.53 7.68 -2.18
N THR A 40 -6.24 8.32 -3.32
CA THR A 40 -6.84 9.61 -3.67
C THR A 40 -8.35 9.50 -3.81
N LEU A 41 -8.82 8.46 -4.52
CA LEU A 41 -10.26 8.19 -4.68
C LEU A 41 -10.93 7.84 -3.35
N HIS A 42 -10.26 7.07 -2.48
CA HIS A 42 -10.82 6.68 -1.18
C HIS A 42 -10.98 7.87 -0.23
N LEU A 43 -10.04 8.83 -0.25
CA LEU A 43 -10.06 10.01 0.62
C LEU A 43 -10.84 11.19 0.02
N GLU A 44 -11.32 11.09 -1.21
CA GLU A 44 -12.05 12.16 -1.87
C GLU A 44 -13.41 12.40 -1.18
N GLY A 45 -13.55 13.58 -0.56
CA GLY A 45 -14.76 13.96 0.16
C GLY A 45 -14.87 13.44 1.59
N GLU A 46 -13.87 12.68 2.05
CA GLU A 46 -13.78 12.20 3.43
C GLU A 46 -13.24 13.27 4.39
N ASP A 47 -13.66 13.21 5.65
CA ASP A 47 -13.05 14.00 6.72
C ASP A 47 -11.87 13.25 7.33
N LEU A 48 -10.65 13.67 6.98
CA LEU A 48 -9.40 13.06 7.46
C LEU A 48 -9.30 13.05 9.00
N ALA A 49 -9.96 13.96 9.71
CA ALA A 49 -10.06 13.95 11.18
C ALA A 49 -10.76 12.72 11.70
N THR A 50 -11.90 12.38 11.08
CA THR A 50 -12.71 11.23 11.49
C THR A 50 -12.01 9.90 11.21
N LEU A 51 -11.13 9.88 10.21
CA LEU A 51 -10.31 8.72 9.85
C LEU A 51 -8.99 8.64 10.65
N GLY A 52 -8.69 9.62 11.52
CA GLY A 52 -7.43 9.67 12.25
C GLY A 52 -6.20 9.93 11.36
N LEU A 53 -6.42 10.54 10.18
CA LEU A 53 -5.41 10.85 9.17
C LEU A 53 -5.05 12.34 9.15
N GLU A 54 -5.37 13.08 10.21
CA GLU A 54 -4.95 14.47 10.37
C GLU A 54 -3.44 14.64 10.17
N GLY A 55 -3.05 15.51 9.25
CA GLY A 55 -1.66 15.79 8.97
C GLY A 55 -0.93 14.67 8.21
N LEU A 56 -1.66 13.78 7.52
CA LEU A 56 -1.07 12.84 6.56
C LEU A 56 -0.26 13.61 5.50
N LYS A 57 1.06 13.46 5.53
CA LYS A 57 1.99 14.09 4.57
C LYS A 57 2.72 13.09 3.68
N ARG A 58 2.69 11.81 4.05
CA ARG A 58 3.49 10.77 3.42
C ARG A 58 2.89 9.40 3.69
N ILE A 59 2.94 8.54 2.68
CA ILE A 59 2.71 7.10 2.79
C ILE A 59 4.08 6.44 2.91
N ARG A 60 4.28 5.61 3.94
CA ARG A 60 5.49 4.80 4.04
C ARG A 60 5.22 3.46 3.39
N VAL A 61 5.96 3.16 2.34
CA VAL A 61 5.86 1.86 1.65
C VAL A 61 7.04 1.00 2.08
N SER A 62 6.74 -0.20 2.59
CA SER A 62 7.72 -1.19 3.03
C SER A 62 7.62 -2.42 2.15
N TYR A 63 8.75 -2.85 1.57
CA TYR A 63 8.79 -4.05 0.75
C TYR A 63 9.11 -5.26 1.62
N GLU A 64 8.20 -6.23 1.62
CA GLU A 64 8.37 -7.49 2.34
C GLU A 64 8.99 -8.54 1.42
N LEU A 65 10.15 -9.04 1.81
CA LEU A 65 10.81 -10.16 1.15
C LEU A 65 10.42 -11.44 1.89
N PRO A 66 10.14 -12.54 1.17
CA PRO A 66 10.01 -13.84 1.82
C PRO A 66 11.30 -14.14 2.57
N ALA A 67 11.18 -14.44 3.86
CA ALA A 67 12.31 -14.89 4.66
C ALA A 67 12.63 -16.32 4.25
N ASP A 68 13.67 -16.52 3.44
CA ASP A 68 14.17 -17.85 3.14
C ASP A 68 15.02 -18.33 4.33
N VAL A 69 14.32 -18.80 5.38
CA VAL A 69 14.95 -19.39 6.56
C VAL A 69 15.03 -20.90 6.39
N THR A 70 15.56 -21.38 5.27
CA THR A 70 16.19 -22.70 5.26
C THR A 70 17.57 -22.54 5.90
N ALA A 71 17.60 -22.64 7.22
CA ALA A 71 18.83 -22.91 7.95
C ALA A 71 19.40 -24.23 7.42
N ALA A 72 20.60 -24.15 6.82
CA ALA A 72 21.43 -25.31 6.56
C ALA A 72 22.07 -25.82 7.86
#